data_AF-A0A6J3AKY9-F1
#
_entry.id   AF-A0A6J3AKY9-F1
#
_cell.length_a   1.000
_cell.length_b   1.000
_cell.length_c   1.000
_cell.angle_alpha   90.00
_cell.angle_beta   90.00
_cell.angle_gamma   90.00
#
_symmetry.space_group_name_H-M   'P 1'
#
loop_
_entity.id
_entity.type
_entity.pdbx_description
1 polymer ?
#
loop_
_entity_poly.entity_id
_entity_poly.type
_entity_poly.pdbx_seq_one_letter_code
_entity_poly.pdbx_strand_id
1 'polypeptide(L)'
;MGTSEIIVRFRRRGGQAKESADLRQVTIIPHNEWRRIGDSLDSLTREAARLRAERKAKKEMHLRSQEVVKHWTNTYAGVKEQKLKAKKKRDEEIEAERQILDVEEEIHKQGERKKAIEYAKQCQFYQTERVKNFHSGLLLSRVMKERDAQIEFQKSKIKSDKKWEEQLKLSIEKAFKEEQEKAEKQRRDRVALAKDHLKQIKEHEEEEERKRKHEEKDAEEIKRQNSLYEIEMKKKLEKKKEDINESRRLFFEHMNDKNIIKAVEQQQQEEEDEKIRKFIKAKKRLMQMGKEKEAETHRLMEERRERINNFLSELMKEKIDNEDLIIARDIAEAEAEWEKREREKYEKNKAELRAIAEHRAVVMKNKEEEERQRKSEAKEQLLANMKIDQIFWEHEKEKKRKADKERQEVQDAHIQQMAKNKFNAKQAKQAELEYYRRTEALVAEKEKEFQEYAREVTELESESTNKYIYPLVKAVQEGSGGGHGPIFVDRGGLRPSYQANDITGVQLPFYNSQGSKYSNFQKSKGRLGFTW
;
A
#
# COMPACT_ATOMS: atom_id res chain seq x y z
N MET A 1 -66.24 27.91 -3.23
CA MET A 1 -67.61 28.46 -3.41
C MET A 1 -67.42 29.92 -3.81
N GLY A 2 -68.06 30.46 -4.85
CA GLY A 2 -69.21 29.94 -5.59
C GLY A 2 -70.22 31.08 -5.81
N THR A 3 -69.75 32.19 -6.38
CA THR A 3 -70.50 33.44 -6.52
C THR A 3 -71.42 33.39 -7.75
N SER A 4 -72.62 32.86 -7.55
CA SER A 4 -73.67 32.82 -8.58
C SER A 4 -74.53 34.07 -8.51
N GLU A 5 -74.39 34.97 -9.50
CA GLU A 5 -75.26 36.15 -9.62
C GLU A 5 -76.68 35.74 -10.07
N ILE A 6 -77.70 36.22 -9.36
CA ILE A 6 -79.11 35.92 -9.67
C ILE A 6 -79.70 37.05 -10.52
N ILE A 7 -79.78 36.82 -11.83
CA ILE A 7 -80.39 37.76 -12.79
C ILE A 7 -81.92 37.74 -12.66
N VAL A 8 -82.48 38.75 -12.00
CA VAL A 8 -83.94 38.93 -11.86
C VAL A 8 -84.54 39.52 -13.14
N ARG A 9 -85.18 38.68 -13.97
CA ARG A 9 -85.91 39.13 -15.17
C ARG A 9 -87.25 39.77 -14.80
N PHE A 10 -87.37 41.08 -14.99
CA PHE A 10 -88.63 41.81 -14.79
C PHE A 10 -89.64 41.52 -15.92
N ARG A 11 -90.83 41.00 -15.59
CA ARG A 11 -91.88 40.66 -16.57
C ARG A 11 -93.06 41.63 -16.44
N ARG A 12 -93.22 42.55 -17.41
CA ARG A 12 -94.40 43.42 -17.49
C ARG A 12 -95.70 42.59 -17.52
N ARG A 13 -96.68 42.99 -16.73
CA ARG A 13 -98.12 42.76 -16.95
C ARG A 13 -98.83 44.10 -16.83
N GLY A 14 -99.85 44.31 -17.65
CA GLY A 14 -100.64 45.55 -17.69
C GLY A 14 -102.13 45.29 -17.50
N GLY A 15 -102.90 46.38 -17.44
CA GLY A 15 -104.31 46.40 -17.04
C GLY A 15 -104.46 46.81 -15.56
N GLN A 16 -105.46 47.59 -15.17
CA GLN A 16 -106.52 48.29 -15.93
C GLN A 16 -106.88 49.60 -15.19
N ALA A 17 -107.60 50.52 -15.85
CA ALA A 17 -108.01 51.80 -15.26
C ALA A 17 -109.53 51.86 -14.98
N LYS A 18 -109.89 52.37 -13.80
CA LYS A 18 -111.21 52.77 -13.27
C LYS A 18 -110.95 53.52 -11.94
N GLU A 19 -111.73 54.46 -11.44
CA GLU A 19 -112.76 55.36 -12.03
C GLU A 19 -112.93 56.54 -11.02
N SER A 20 -113.55 57.67 -11.42
CA SER A 20 -113.60 58.91 -10.60
C SER A 20 -114.67 58.91 -9.50
N ALA A 21 -114.38 59.52 -8.35
CA ALA A 21 -115.34 59.81 -7.26
C ALA A 21 -115.17 61.23 -6.68
N ASP A 22 -116.20 61.73 -5.99
CA ASP A 22 -116.43 63.16 -5.73
C ASP A 22 -115.79 63.71 -4.43
N LEU A 23 -115.52 65.03 -4.38
CA LEU A 23 -114.69 65.72 -3.38
C LEU A 23 -115.49 66.74 -2.53
N ARG A 24 -116.68 66.37 -2.01
CA ARG A 24 -117.56 67.33 -1.30
C ARG A 24 -118.13 66.91 0.07
N GLN A 25 -117.67 65.83 0.70
CA GLN A 25 -118.03 65.49 2.08
C GLN A 25 -116.85 64.89 2.87
N VAL A 26 -116.50 65.48 4.02
CA VAL A 26 -115.48 64.97 4.96
C VAL A 26 -115.90 65.28 6.40
N THR A 27 -115.82 64.29 7.29
CA THR A 27 -116.03 64.42 8.74
C THR A 27 -114.70 64.18 9.47
N ILE A 28 -114.34 65.04 10.41
CA ILE A 28 -113.02 65.03 11.08
C ILE A 28 -113.15 64.44 12.50
N ILE A 29 -112.28 63.47 12.84
CA ILE A 29 -112.21 62.84 14.17
C ILE A 29 -111.02 63.42 14.96
N PRO A 30 -111.15 63.73 16.27
CA PRO A 30 -110.03 64.22 17.09
C PRO A 30 -108.89 63.20 17.27
N HIS A 31 -107.65 63.69 17.21
CA HIS A 31 -106.41 62.89 17.32
C HIS A 31 -106.32 62.06 18.62
N ASN A 32 -106.96 62.51 19.69
CA ASN A 32 -106.90 61.91 21.02
C ASN A 32 -107.56 60.51 21.06
N GLU A 33 -108.73 60.37 20.41
CA GLU A 33 -109.44 59.09 20.30
C GLU A 33 -108.63 58.08 19.48
N TRP A 34 -108.05 58.54 18.36
CA TRP A 34 -107.23 57.71 17.48
C TRP A 34 -106.03 57.10 18.21
N ARG A 35 -105.33 57.89 19.04
CA ARG A 35 -104.20 57.40 19.83
C ARG A 35 -104.63 56.37 20.89
N ARG A 36 -105.73 56.62 21.63
CA ARG A 36 -106.24 55.66 22.64
C ARG A 36 -106.61 54.31 22.01
N ILE A 37 -107.16 54.31 20.80
CA ILE A 37 -107.52 53.09 20.07
C ILE A 37 -106.25 52.35 19.61
N GLY A 38 -105.23 53.07 19.11
CA GLY A 38 -103.93 52.47 18.77
C GLY A 38 -103.23 51.83 19.99
N ASP A 39 -103.13 52.58 21.09
CA ASP A 39 -102.41 52.14 22.31
C ASP A 39 -103.06 50.92 22.99
N SER A 40 -104.38 50.71 22.86
CA SER A 40 -105.06 49.53 23.42
C SER A 40 -104.82 48.27 22.59
N LEU A 41 -104.73 48.39 21.27
CA LEU A 41 -104.47 47.30 20.33
C LEU A 41 -103.00 46.80 20.39
N ASP A 42 -102.05 47.66 20.76
CA ASP A 42 -100.60 47.34 20.79
C ASP A 42 -100.08 46.85 22.17
N SER A 43 -100.98 46.32 23.02
CA SER A 43 -100.64 45.83 24.37
C SER A 43 -99.97 44.44 24.36
N LEU A 44 -100.61 43.45 23.71
CA LEU A 44 -100.11 42.07 23.57
C LEU A 44 -98.80 41.98 22.79
N THR A 45 -98.64 42.80 21.76
CA THR A 45 -97.40 42.96 20.97
C THR A 45 -96.25 43.46 21.83
N ARG A 46 -96.50 44.43 22.73
CA ARG A 46 -95.53 44.98 23.67
C ARG A 46 -95.09 43.97 24.73
N GLU A 47 -95.99 43.15 25.26
CA GLU A 47 -95.60 42.04 26.16
C GLU A 47 -94.79 40.96 25.43
N ALA A 48 -95.21 40.58 24.22
CA ALA A 48 -94.46 39.66 23.39
C ALA A 48 -93.07 40.22 22.98
N ALA A 49 -92.93 41.55 22.85
CA ALA A 49 -91.64 42.20 22.66
C ALA A 49 -90.77 42.13 23.93
N ARG A 50 -91.34 42.37 25.12
CA ARG A 50 -90.65 42.22 26.41
C ARG A 50 -90.09 40.81 26.62
N LEU A 51 -90.89 39.77 26.39
CA LEU A 51 -90.45 38.37 26.51
C LEU A 51 -89.39 37.99 25.46
N ARG A 52 -89.45 38.56 24.25
CA ARG A 52 -88.36 38.40 23.25
C ARG A 52 -87.08 39.09 23.69
N ALA A 53 -87.16 40.30 24.25
CA ALA A 53 -86.02 41.04 24.78
C ALA A 53 -85.36 40.30 25.96
N GLU A 54 -86.15 39.77 26.89
CA GLU A 54 -85.65 38.97 28.02
C GLU A 54 -84.96 37.68 27.55
N ARG A 55 -85.57 36.94 26.59
CA ARG A 55 -84.94 35.77 25.97
C ARG A 55 -83.65 36.12 25.21
N LYS A 56 -83.58 37.30 24.58
CA LYS A 56 -82.35 37.81 23.95
C LYS A 56 -81.29 38.10 25.01
N ALA A 57 -81.63 38.84 26.07
CA ALA A 57 -80.72 39.16 27.17
C ALA A 57 -80.20 37.89 27.87
N LYS A 58 -81.05 36.88 28.11
CA LYS A 58 -80.61 35.61 28.71
C LYS A 58 -79.66 34.82 27.79
N LYS A 59 -79.87 34.83 26.47
CA LYS A 59 -78.92 34.27 25.50
C LYS A 59 -77.60 35.05 25.47
N GLU A 60 -77.66 36.37 25.52
CA GLU A 60 -76.49 37.25 25.51
C GLU A 60 -75.65 37.10 26.78
N MET A 61 -76.29 37.01 27.96
CA MET A 61 -75.62 36.71 29.23
C MET A 61 -75.01 35.30 29.25
N HIS A 62 -75.63 34.31 28.58
CA HIS A 62 -75.04 32.99 28.41
C HIS A 62 -73.81 33.01 27.49
N LEU A 63 -73.83 33.77 26.39
CA LEU A 63 -72.66 33.95 25.52
C LEU A 63 -71.50 34.65 26.26
N ARG A 64 -71.78 35.75 26.98
CA ARG A 64 -70.81 36.43 27.85
C ARG A 64 -70.23 35.47 28.91
N SER A 65 -71.06 34.60 29.48
CA SER A 65 -70.62 33.57 30.43
C SER A 65 -69.72 32.52 29.77
N GLN A 66 -70.05 32.03 28.57
CA GLN A 66 -69.16 31.13 27.81
C GLN A 66 -67.83 31.81 27.47
N GLU A 67 -67.83 33.10 27.12
CA GLU A 67 -66.62 33.87 26.83
C GLU A 67 -65.72 33.99 28.07
N VAL A 68 -66.27 34.35 29.22
CA VAL A 68 -65.54 34.36 30.49
C VAL A 68 -64.95 32.97 30.81
N VAL A 69 -65.70 31.89 30.60
CA VAL A 69 -65.23 30.50 30.84
C VAL A 69 -64.13 30.06 29.86
N LYS A 70 -64.08 30.56 28.62
CA LYS A 70 -62.95 30.29 27.69
C LYS A 70 -61.62 30.79 28.25
N HIS A 71 -61.63 31.79 29.12
CA HIS A 71 -60.45 32.36 29.76
C HIS A 71 -60.14 31.74 31.13
N TRP A 72 -60.90 30.73 31.59
CA TRP A 72 -60.67 30.04 32.86
C TRP A 72 -59.63 28.92 32.72
N THR A 73 -58.40 29.23 33.13
CA THR A 73 -57.23 28.33 33.13
C THR A 73 -57.51 26.96 33.75
N ASN A 74 -58.33 26.91 34.80
CA ASN A 74 -58.56 25.70 35.62
C ASN A 74 -59.72 24.82 35.13
N THR A 75 -60.39 25.15 34.02
CA THR A 75 -61.41 24.28 33.42
C THR A 75 -60.75 23.01 32.83
N TYR A 76 -61.40 21.85 32.93
CA TYR A 76 -60.88 20.56 32.43
C TYR A 76 -60.35 20.62 30.98
N ALA A 77 -61.05 21.36 30.10
CA ALA A 77 -60.60 21.60 28.73
C ALA A 77 -59.28 22.39 28.66
N GLY A 78 -59.14 23.47 29.43
CA GLY A 78 -57.91 24.27 29.53
C GLY A 78 -56.74 23.46 30.11
N VAL A 79 -56.98 22.68 31.17
CA VAL A 79 -55.97 21.78 31.75
C VAL A 79 -55.55 20.68 30.75
N LYS A 80 -56.48 20.14 29.95
CA LYS A 80 -56.17 19.19 28.87
C LYS A 80 -55.35 19.86 27.76
N GLU A 81 -55.70 21.07 27.35
CA GLU A 81 -54.96 21.84 26.34
C GLU A 81 -53.55 22.21 26.82
N GLN A 82 -53.40 22.62 28.08
CA GLN A 82 -52.09 22.85 28.72
C GLN A 82 -51.25 21.57 28.78
N LYS A 83 -51.83 20.43 29.16
CA LYS A 83 -51.13 19.14 29.15
C LYS A 83 -50.70 18.73 27.73
N LEU A 84 -51.50 19.03 26.71
CA LEU A 84 -51.12 18.80 25.31
C LEU A 84 -50.01 19.76 24.86
N LYS A 85 -50.07 21.05 25.20
CA LYS A 85 -49.00 22.03 24.91
C LYS A 85 -47.69 21.68 25.63
N ALA A 86 -47.75 21.23 26.88
CA ALA A 86 -46.60 20.80 27.67
C ALA A 86 -46.11 19.38 27.32
N LYS A 87 -46.91 18.56 26.63
CA LYS A 87 -46.40 17.36 25.95
C LYS A 87 -45.67 17.77 24.68
N LYS A 88 -46.30 18.57 23.80
CA LYS A 88 -45.68 19.07 22.57
C LYS A 88 -44.34 19.73 22.82
N LYS A 89 -44.24 20.65 23.78
CA LYS A 89 -42.96 21.27 24.15
C LYS A 89 -41.88 20.26 24.53
N ARG A 90 -42.20 19.25 25.35
CA ARG A 90 -41.24 18.20 25.71
C ARG A 90 -40.90 17.28 24.55
N ASP A 91 -41.86 16.99 23.67
CA ASP A 91 -41.61 16.24 22.44
C ASP A 91 -40.67 17.05 21.52
N GLU A 92 -40.91 18.36 21.37
CA GLU A 92 -40.09 19.32 20.62
C GLU A 92 -38.68 19.50 21.23
N GLU A 93 -38.58 19.57 22.56
CA GLU A 93 -37.32 19.62 23.33
C GLU A 93 -36.51 18.32 23.13
N ILE A 94 -37.14 17.15 23.22
CA ILE A 94 -36.49 15.84 23.03
C ILE A 94 -36.02 15.63 21.58
N GLU A 95 -36.79 16.04 20.57
CA GLU A 95 -36.33 15.95 19.18
C GLU A 95 -35.22 16.97 18.88
N ALA A 96 -35.15 18.10 19.60
CA ALA A 96 -34.03 19.04 19.52
C ALA A 96 -32.76 18.47 20.18
N GLU A 97 -32.87 17.84 21.36
CA GLU A 97 -31.76 17.11 22.00
C GLU A 97 -31.20 16.01 21.08
N ARG A 98 -32.07 15.26 20.39
CA ARG A 98 -31.64 14.26 19.39
C ARG A 98 -30.91 14.88 18.21
N GLN A 99 -31.42 15.98 17.65
CA GLN A 99 -30.74 16.68 16.55
C GLN A 99 -29.36 17.21 16.96
N ILE A 100 -29.19 17.61 18.23
CA ILE A 100 -27.86 17.97 18.77
C ILE A 100 -26.96 16.73 18.84
N LEU A 101 -27.45 15.62 19.38
CA LEU A 101 -26.68 14.36 19.47
C LEU A 101 -26.28 13.80 18.08
N ASP A 102 -27.18 13.83 17.10
CA ASP A 102 -26.89 13.41 15.72
C ASP A 102 -25.77 14.29 15.09
N VAL A 103 -25.79 15.60 15.36
CA VAL A 103 -24.76 16.54 14.91
C VAL A 103 -23.43 16.33 15.65
N GLU A 104 -23.45 16.09 16.96
CA GLU A 104 -22.25 15.78 17.75
C GLU A 104 -21.61 14.45 17.32
N GLU A 105 -22.42 13.41 17.06
CA GLU A 105 -21.92 12.12 16.59
C GLU A 105 -21.34 12.22 15.16
N GLU A 106 -21.97 12.98 14.27
CA GLU A 106 -21.41 13.25 12.93
C GLU A 106 -20.13 14.09 12.99
N ILE A 107 -20.04 15.08 13.89
CA ILE A 107 -18.78 15.81 14.15
C ILE A 107 -17.70 14.86 14.68
N HIS A 108 -18.04 13.91 15.56
CA HIS A 108 -17.10 12.89 16.04
C HIS A 108 -16.61 12.00 14.91
N LYS A 109 -17.53 11.44 14.10
CA LYS A 109 -17.25 10.59 12.93
C LYS A 109 -16.39 11.33 11.90
N GLN A 110 -16.68 12.60 11.63
CA GLN A 110 -15.86 13.44 10.75
C GLN A 110 -14.47 13.69 11.35
N GLY A 111 -14.36 13.87 12.67
CA GLY A 111 -13.10 13.98 13.39
C GLY A 111 -12.25 12.71 13.31
N GLU A 112 -12.83 11.52 13.50
CA GLU A 112 -12.16 10.24 13.34
C GLU A 112 -11.75 9.97 11.89
N ARG A 113 -12.65 10.23 10.93
CA ARG A 113 -12.35 10.15 9.49
C ARG A 113 -11.21 11.09 9.10
N LYS A 114 -11.17 12.31 9.65
CA LYS A 114 -10.09 13.28 9.44
C LYS A 114 -8.77 12.74 9.99
N LYS A 115 -8.72 12.27 11.25
CA LYS A 115 -7.53 11.64 11.85
C LYS A 115 -7.02 10.46 11.02
N ALA A 116 -7.92 9.60 10.54
CA ALA A 116 -7.57 8.45 9.69
C ALA A 116 -6.99 8.88 8.33
N ILE A 117 -7.54 9.93 7.71
CA ILE A 117 -7.00 10.52 6.47
C ILE A 117 -5.62 11.17 6.71
N GLU A 118 -5.44 11.88 7.82
CA GLU A 118 -4.17 12.52 8.17
C GLU A 118 -3.08 11.49 8.47
N TYR A 119 -3.39 10.42 9.21
CA TYR A 119 -2.50 9.29 9.41
C TYR A 119 -2.14 8.59 8.09
N ALA A 120 -3.14 8.34 7.22
CA ALA A 120 -2.89 7.75 5.90
C ALA A 120 -1.99 8.63 5.01
N LYS A 121 -2.16 9.96 5.04
CA LYS A 121 -1.26 10.92 4.38
C LYS A 121 0.16 10.82 4.92
N GLN A 122 0.34 10.79 6.25
CA GLN A 122 1.65 10.67 6.88
C GLN A 122 2.35 9.36 6.49
N CYS A 123 1.62 8.23 6.50
CA CYS A 123 2.14 6.95 6.02
C CYS A 123 2.55 7.01 4.54
N GLN A 124 1.73 7.61 3.66
CA GLN A 124 2.07 7.76 2.23
C GLN A 124 3.31 8.66 2.03
N PHE A 125 3.44 9.74 2.79
CA PHE A 125 4.62 10.62 2.75
C PHE A 125 5.90 9.88 3.16
N TYR A 126 5.88 9.18 4.29
CA TYR A 126 7.02 8.35 4.75
C TYR A 126 7.33 7.16 3.84
N GLN A 127 6.35 6.68 3.05
CA GLN A 127 6.56 5.63 2.05
C GLN A 127 7.24 6.13 0.77
N THR A 128 7.40 7.44 0.56
CA THR A 128 8.14 7.97 -0.60
C THR A 128 9.64 7.67 -0.49
N GLU A 129 10.29 7.32 -1.62
CA GLU A 129 11.75 7.11 -1.66
C GLU A 129 12.54 8.37 -1.24
N ARG A 130 11.97 9.56 -1.49
CA ARG A 130 12.53 10.84 -1.07
C ARG A 130 12.69 10.92 0.46
N VAL A 131 11.62 10.60 1.19
CA VAL A 131 11.62 10.59 2.66
C VAL A 131 12.43 9.41 3.21
N LYS A 132 12.36 8.21 2.61
CA LYS A 132 13.19 7.06 3.01
C LYS A 132 14.69 7.36 2.94
N ASN A 133 15.16 7.96 1.85
CA ASN A 133 16.56 8.34 1.69
C ASN A 133 16.97 9.36 2.77
N PHE A 134 16.14 10.38 3.02
CA PHE A 134 16.38 11.35 4.09
C PHE A 134 16.39 10.72 5.49
N HIS A 135 15.46 9.80 5.79
CA HIS A 135 15.43 9.04 7.04
C HIS A 135 16.64 8.12 7.21
N SER A 136 17.21 7.58 6.12
CA SER A 136 18.47 6.83 6.20
C SER A 136 19.67 7.73 6.56
N GLY A 137 19.68 8.97 6.07
CA GLY A 137 20.64 10.01 6.47
C GLY A 137 20.47 10.42 7.94
N LEU A 138 19.22 10.56 8.40
CA LEU A 138 18.87 10.85 9.79
C LEU A 138 19.35 9.75 10.74
N LEU A 139 19.10 8.48 10.38
CA LEU A 139 19.59 7.33 11.14
C LEU A 139 21.12 7.32 11.20
N LEU A 140 21.81 7.58 10.08
CA LEU A 140 23.27 7.64 10.04
C LEU A 140 23.82 8.76 10.95
N SER A 141 23.25 9.97 10.92
CA SER A 141 23.63 11.07 11.83
C SER A 141 23.52 10.65 13.31
N ARG A 142 22.38 10.06 13.69
CA ARG A 142 22.14 9.59 15.07
C ARG A 142 23.07 8.47 15.48
N VAL A 143 23.37 7.51 14.59
CA VAL A 143 24.35 6.44 14.85
C VAL A 143 25.77 7.01 15.01
N MET A 144 26.16 8.04 14.24
CA MET A 144 27.45 8.71 14.42
C MET A 144 27.54 9.47 15.76
N LYS A 145 26.45 10.11 16.20
CA LYS A 145 26.33 10.74 17.53
C LYS A 145 26.46 9.72 18.66
N GLU A 146 25.73 8.60 18.57
CA GLU A 146 25.82 7.52 19.55
C GLU A 146 27.24 6.93 19.57
N ARG A 147 27.88 6.78 18.41
CA ARG A 147 29.23 6.24 18.32
C ARG A 147 30.28 7.12 18.99
N ASP A 148 30.18 8.43 18.87
CA ASP A 148 31.01 9.37 19.63
C ASP A 148 30.78 9.21 21.15
N ALA A 149 29.53 9.09 21.59
CA ALA A 149 29.20 8.87 23.01
C ALA A 149 29.75 7.52 23.54
N GLN A 150 29.67 6.45 22.75
CA GLN A 150 30.30 5.16 23.07
C GLN A 150 31.84 5.28 23.17
N ILE A 151 32.46 6.09 22.31
CA ILE A 151 33.92 6.32 22.32
C ILE A 151 34.34 7.13 23.56
N GLU A 152 33.61 8.18 23.94
CA GLU A 152 33.89 8.92 25.17
C GLU A 152 33.61 8.10 26.44
N PHE A 153 32.57 7.26 26.44
CA PHE A 153 32.33 6.30 27.52
C PHE A 153 33.48 5.28 27.64
N GLN A 154 33.98 4.73 26.52
CA GLN A 154 35.13 3.83 26.57
C GLN A 154 36.41 4.53 27.04
N LYS A 155 36.64 5.79 26.63
CA LYS A 155 37.73 6.64 27.17
C LYS A 155 37.58 6.90 28.67
N SER A 156 36.35 7.11 29.17
CA SER A 156 36.10 7.32 30.60
C SER A 156 36.32 6.05 31.42
N LYS A 157 35.94 4.88 30.88
CA LYS A 157 36.22 3.57 31.47
C LYS A 157 37.73 3.33 31.63
N ILE A 158 38.52 3.55 30.58
CA ILE A 158 39.99 3.42 30.61
C ILE A 158 40.63 4.38 31.65
N LYS A 159 40.06 5.58 31.89
CA LYS A 159 40.53 6.47 32.96
C LYS A 159 40.29 5.91 34.37
N SER A 160 39.31 5.02 34.56
CA SER A 160 38.98 4.44 35.87
C SER A 160 39.95 3.33 36.32
N ASP A 161 40.57 2.61 35.38
CA ASP A 161 41.57 1.56 35.67
C ASP A 161 42.82 2.12 36.39
N LYS A 162 43.08 3.44 36.31
CA LYS A 162 44.14 4.10 37.10
C LYS A 162 44.04 3.83 38.60
N LYS A 163 42.82 3.71 39.15
CA LYS A 163 42.63 3.38 40.57
C LYS A 163 43.06 1.94 40.89
N TRP A 164 42.95 1.03 39.92
CA TRP A 164 43.47 -0.33 40.01
C TRP A 164 45.00 -0.35 39.85
N GLU A 165 45.57 0.44 38.94
CA GLU A 165 47.03 0.63 38.83
C GLU A 165 47.64 1.19 40.13
N GLU A 166 46.96 2.14 40.79
CA GLU A 166 47.36 2.69 42.08
C GLU A 166 47.30 1.65 43.21
N GLN A 167 46.23 0.85 43.27
CA GLN A 167 46.14 -0.27 44.22
C GLN A 167 47.19 -1.36 43.95
N LEU A 168 47.51 -1.65 42.68
CA LEU A 168 48.55 -2.60 42.30
C LEU A 168 49.93 -2.11 42.75
N LYS A 169 50.26 -0.82 42.55
CA LYS A 169 51.49 -0.21 43.06
C LYS A 169 51.61 -0.32 44.58
N LEU A 170 50.55 0.02 45.32
CA LEU A 170 50.51 -0.11 46.78
C LEU A 170 50.64 -1.56 47.26
N SER A 171 50.15 -2.53 46.49
CA SER A 171 50.32 -3.96 46.77
C SER A 171 51.77 -4.41 46.58
N ILE A 172 52.40 -4.03 45.47
CA ILE A 172 53.81 -4.31 45.16
C ILE A 172 54.74 -3.68 46.21
N GLU A 173 54.49 -2.43 46.61
CA GLU A 173 55.30 -1.74 47.61
C GLU A 173 55.19 -2.38 49.00
N LYS A 174 54.03 -2.93 49.37
CA LYS A 174 53.87 -3.74 50.60
C LYS A 174 54.63 -5.05 50.53
N ALA A 175 54.48 -5.81 49.43
CA ALA A 175 55.18 -7.08 49.23
C ALA A 175 56.70 -6.90 49.31
N PHE A 176 57.23 -5.84 48.70
CA PHE A 176 58.65 -5.49 48.76
C PHE A 176 59.13 -5.17 50.19
N LYS A 177 58.36 -4.43 50.99
CA LYS A 177 58.67 -4.15 52.40
C LYS A 177 58.64 -5.41 53.26
N GLU A 178 57.64 -6.27 53.08
CA GLU A 178 57.61 -7.56 53.76
C GLU A 178 58.81 -8.45 53.39
N GLU A 179 59.27 -8.43 52.14
CA GLU A 179 60.45 -9.18 51.71
C GLU A 179 61.74 -8.61 52.31
N GLN A 180 61.87 -7.28 52.39
CA GLN A 180 62.97 -6.63 53.13
C GLN A 180 62.95 -7.00 54.62
N GLU A 181 61.81 -6.98 55.29
CA GLU A 181 61.69 -7.38 56.71
C GLU A 181 62.04 -8.86 56.92
N LYS A 182 61.61 -9.75 56.03
CA LYS A 182 61.96 -11.18 56.06
C LYS A 182 63.46 -11.39 55.85
N ALA A 183 64.08 -10.67 54.92
CA ALA A 183 65.53 -10.72 54.67
C ALA A 183 66.33 -10.15 55.85
N GLU A 184 65.89 -9.04 56.45
CA GLU A 184 66.48 -8.48 57.66
C GLU A 184 66.39 -9.44 58.85
N LYS A 185 65.22 -10.08 59.06
CA LYS A 185 65.07 -11.07 60.13
C LYS A 185 66.05 -12.23 59.94
N GLN A 186 66.10 -12.84 58.74
CA GLN A 186 67.08 -13.89 58.45
C GLN A 186 68.53 -13.43 58.66
N ARG A 187 68.86 -12.17 58.36
CA ARG A 187 70.20 -11.61 58.62
C ARG A 187 70.49 -11.49 60.12
N ARG A 188 69.51 -11.05 60.93
CA ARG A 188 69.61 -10.97 62.39
C ARG A 188 69.78 -12.38 62.99
N ASP A 189 68.98 -13.34 62.55
CA ASP A 189 69.00 -14.74 63.01
C ASP A 189 70.37 -15.41 62.71
N ARG A 190 70.90 -15.22 61.49
CA ARG A 190 72.26 -15.72 61.12
C ARG A 190 73.37 -15.07 61.97
N VAL A 191 73.25 -13.79 62.32
CA VAL A 191 74.23 -13.07 63.17
C VAL A 191 74.12 -13.50 64.63
N ALA A 192 72.95 -13.90 65.12
CA ALA A 192 72.79 -14.51 66.44
C ALA A 192 73.48 -15.88 66.49
N LEU A 193 73.14 -16.78 65.57
CA LEU A 193 73.74 -18.12 65.47
C LEU A 193 75.28 -18.08 65.38
N ALA A 194 75.83 -17.14 64.61
CA ALA A 194 77.28 -16.96 64.51
C ALA A 194 77.95 -16.52 65.83
N LYS A 195 77.25 -15.77 66.69
CA LYS A 195 77.74 -15.41 68.04
C LYS A 195 77.66 -16.59 68.99
N ASP A 196 76.59 -17.39 68.91
CA ASP A 196 76.41 -18.56 69.76
C ASP A 196 77.45 -19.65 69.46
N HIS A 197 77.74 -19.91 68.17
CA HIS A 197 78.86 -20.77 67.78
C HIS A 197 80.22 -20.23 68.27
N LEU A 198 80.45 -18.91 68.18
CA LEU A 198 81.69 -18.30 68.68
C LEU A 198 81.84 -18.42 70.21
N LYS A 199 80.72 -18.45 70.94
CA LYS A 199 80.69 -18.71 72.39
C LYS A 199 81.00 -20.17 72.71
N GLN A 200 80.37 -21.12 71.99
CA GLN A 200 80.63 -22.56 72.13
C GLN A 200 82.09 -22.93 71.86
N ILE A 201 82.74 -22.31 70.87
CA ILE A 201 84.16 -22.52 70.58
C ILE A 201 85.03 -22.12 71.78
N LYS A 202 84.78 -20.96 72.38
CA LYS A 202 85.51 -20.51 73.58
C LYS A 202 85.28 -21.39 74.80
N GLU A 203 84.05 -21.82 75.01
CA GLU A 203 83.70 -22.74 76.11
C GLU A 203 84.43 -24.09 75.95
N HIS A 204 84.61 -24.56 74.71
CA HIS A 204 85.42 -25.74 74.41
C HIS A 204 86.94 -25.49 74.57
N GLU A 205 87.46 -24.33 74.16
CA GLU A 205 88.87 -23.95 74.41
C GLU A 205 89.19 -23.89 75.91
N GLU A 206 88.29 -23.33 76.72
CA GLU A 206 88.38 -23.28 78.18
C GLU A 206 88.21 -24.66 78.85
N GLU A 207 87.54 -25.63 78.20
CA GLU A 207 87.45 -27.02 78.67
C GLU A 207 88.72 -27.83 78.35
N GLU A 208 89.28 -27.70 77.15
CA GLU A 208 90.57 -28.30 76.79
C GLU A 208 91.71 -27.79 77.67
N GLU A 209 91.74 -26.47 77.94
CA GLU A 209 92.70 -25.87 78.88
C GLU A 209 92.48 -26.32 80.34
N ARG A 210 91.31 -26.83 80.71
CA ARG A 210 91.08 -27.49 82.01
C ARG A 210 91.53 -28.96 82.00
N LYS A 211 91.35 -29.68 80.89
CA LYS A 211 91.83 -31.07 80.72
C LYS A 211 93.35 -31.16 80.79
N ARG A 212 94.08 -30.31 80.05
CA ARG A 212 95.55 -30.24 80.10
C ARG A 212 96.10 -30.07 81.54
N LYS A 213 95.44 -29.23 82.35
CA LYS A 213 95.80 -28.98 83.77
C LYS A 213 95.36 -30.09 84.74
N HIS A 214 94.65 -31.12 84.26
CA HIS A 214 94.49 -32.41 84.94
C HIS A 214 95.55 -33.40 84.46
N GLU A 215 95.73 -33.56 83.15
CA GLU A 215 96.74 -34.46 82.55
C GLU A 215 98.15 -34.19 83.10
N GLU A 216 98.52 -32.92 83.28
CA GLU A 216 99.79 -32.52 83.89
C GLU A 216 99.92 -32.98 85.36
N LYS A 217 98.85 -32.92 86.16
CA LYS A 217 98.83 -33.37 87.56
C LYS A 217 98.81 -34.89 87.67
N ASP A 218 98.06 -35.56 86.80
CA ASP A 218 98.03 -37.01 86.73
C ASP A 218 99.41 -37.54 86.30
N ALA A 219 100.11 -36.84 85.40
CA ALA A 219 101.49 -37.16 85.03
C ALA A 219 102.51 -36.91 86.18
N GLU A 220 102.28 -35.94 87.07
CA GLU A 220 103.07 -35.80 88.31
C GLU A 220 102.81 -36.94 89.30
N GLU A 221 101.54 -37.32 89.50
CA GLU A 221 101.16 -38.38 90.42
C GLU A 221 101.61 -39.77 89.91
N ILE A 222 101.54 -40.03 88.60
CA ILE A 222 102.10 -41.23 87.97
C ILE A 222 103.62 -41.33 88.20
N LYS A 223 104.36 -40.21 88.20
CA LYS A 223 105.81 -40.22 88.53
C LYS A 223 106.06 -40.62 90.00
N ARG A 224 105.22 -40.17 90.94
CA ARG A 224 105.28 -40.60 92.35
C ARG A 224 104.95 -42.09 92.48
N GLN A 225 103.89 -42.55 91.82
CA GLN A 225 103.46 -43.95 91.86
C GLN A 225 104.47 -44.90 91.23
N ASN A 226 105.12 -44.53 90.11
CA ASN A 226 106.23 -45.31 89.53
C ASN A 226 107.41 -45.43 90.50
N SER A 227 107.75 -44.34 91.21
CA SER A 227 108.83 -44.34 92.21
C SER A 227 108.54 -45.29 93.38
N LEU A 228 107.26 -45.41 93.80
CA LEU A 228 106.80 -46.40 94.78
C LEU A 228 106.78 -47.81 94.20
N TYR A 229 106.36 -47.98 92.95
CA TYR A 229 106.30 -49.26 92.24
C TYR A 229 107.68 -49.89 92.03
N GLU A 230 108.73 -49.10 91.75
CA GLU A 230 110.11 -49.62 91.69
C GLU A 230 110.59 -50.20 93.04
N ILE A 231 110.16 -49.60 94.16
CA ILE A 231 110.46 -50.09 95.51
C ILE A 231 109.68 -51.38 95.79
N GLU A 232 108.41 -51.46 95.37
CA GLU A 232 107.59 -52.66 95.53
C GLU A 232 108.05 -53.82 94.63
N MET A 233 108.46 -53.53 93.39
CA MET A 233 108.90 -54.55 92.42
C MET A 233 110.20 -55.22 92.83
N LYS A 234 111.11 -54.50 93.53
CA LYS A 234 112.29 -55.11 94.17
C LYS A 234 111.87 -56.20 95.17
N LYS A 235 110.83 -55.97 95.97
CA LYS A 235 110.26 -56.99 96.90
C LYS A 235 109.47 -58.10 96.18
N LYS A 236 108.72 -57.78 95.12
CA LYS A 236 107.98 -58.79 94.34
C LYS A 236 108.91 -59.74 93.56
N LEU A 237 110.12 -59.30 93.22
CA LEU A 237 111.12 -60.14 92.54
C LEU A 237 111.83 -61.12 93.49
N GLU A 238 111.81 -60.85 94.81
CA GLU A 238 112.17 -61.84 95.83
C GLU A 238 111.10 -62.95 95.87
N LYS A 239 109.81 -62.58 95.98
CA LYS A 239 108.68 -63.53 96.03
C LYS A 239 108.49 -64.38 94.77
N LYS A 240 108.60 -63.82 93.55
CA LYS A 240 108.28 -64.57 92.32
C LYS A 240 109.21 -65.76 92.02
N LYS A 241 110.26 -65.97 92.80
CA LYS A 241 111.07 -67.21 92.80
C LYS A 241 110.35 -68.39 93.47
N GLU A 242 109.28 -68.14 94.23
CA GLU A 242 108.55 -69.13 95.03
C GLU A 242 107.40 -69.77 94.21
N ASP A 243 106.59 -68.96 93.52
CA ASP A 243 105.29 -69.37 92.93
C ASP A 243 105.34 -70.24 91.65
N ILE A 244 106.42 -70.20 90.86
CA ILE A 244 106.44 -70.75 89.48
C ILE A 244 106.26 -72.28 89.41
N ASN A 245 106.32 -72.96 90.55
CA ASN A 245 106.40 -74.41 90.68
C ASN A 245 105.05 -75.17 90.46
N GLU A 246 103.89 -74.51 90.32
CA GLU A 246 102.58 -75.21 90.43
C GLU A 246 101.70 -75.39 89.16
N SER A 247 101.50 -74.39 88.31
CA SER A 247 100.22 -74.22 87.57
C SER A 247 99.97 -75.03 86.26
N ARG A 248 100.76 -76.05 85.92
CA ARG A 248 100.91 -76.56 84.53
C ARG A 248 99.82 -77.54 84.02
N ARG A 249 98.50 -77.18 83.99
CA ARG A 249 97.39 -78.18 84.06
C ARG A 249 96.26 -78.33 82.97
N LEU A 250 95.70 -77.35 82.23
CA LEU A 250 94.41 -77.54 81.45
C LEU A 250 94.27 -76.78 80.09
N PHE A 251 93.24 -77.09 79.24
CA PHE A 251 92.93 -76.37 77.97
C PHE A 251 91.43 -76.23 77.49
N PHE A 252 90.97 -76.85 76.37
CA PHE A 252 89.95 -76.31 75.40
C PHE A 252 88.61 -77.10 75.14
N GLU A 253 87.72 -76.59 74.25
CA GLU A 253 86.25 -76.94 74.18
C GLU A 253 85.55 -77.26 72.80
N HIS A 254 84.76 -76.35 72.17
CA HIS A 254 83.30 -76.59 71.96
C HIS A 254 82.59 -76.80 70.56
N MET A 255 82.64 -75.89 69.58
CA MET A 255 81.43 -75.42 68.81
C MET A 255 81.18 -75.95 67.36
N ASN A 256 79.91 -75.94 66.84
CA ASN A 256 79.50 -76.42 65.49
C ASN A 256 78.33 -75.64 64.74
N ASP A 257 77.60 -76.27 63.80
CA ASP A 257 76.90 -75.82 62.54
C ASP A 257 75.50 -75.13 62.59
N LYS A 258 75.08 -74.44 61.49
CA LYS A 258 73.75 -73.78 61.22
C LYS A 258 73.44 -73.54 59.70
N ASN A 259 72.20 -73.12 59.35
CA ASN A 259 71.65 -72.48 58.09
C ASN A 259 71.03 -73.39 56.97
N ILE A 260 69.98 -72.91 56.23
CA ILE A 260 69.36 -73.64 55.06
C ILE A 260 68.51 -72.86 53.98
N ILE A 261 67.38 -72.18 54.28
CA ILE A 261 66.06 -72.38 53.56
C ILE A 261 65.69 -71.87 52.11
N LYS A 262 65.21 -70.61 51.88
CA LYS A 262 64.01 -70.33 51.00
C LYS A 262 64.22 -70.01 49.49
N ALA A 263 63.19 -70.27 48.67
CA ALA A 263 62.93 -69.75 47.29
C ALA A 263 61.44 -69.30 47.11
N VAL A 264 61.02 -68.68 45.98
CA VAL A 264 59.68 -67.98 45.87
C VAL A 264 58.90 -67.98 44.49
N GLU A 265 58.49 -66.83 43.90
CA GLU A 265 57.05 -66.50 43.63
C GLU A 265 56.86 -65.36 42.56
N GLN A 266 56.58 -65.61 41.24
CA GLN A 266 56.90 -64.55 40.22
C GLN A 266 56.22 -64.42 38.81
N GLN A 267 55.03 -64.98 38.46
CA GLN A 267 54.72 -65.28 37.02
C GLN A 267 53.36 -64.86 36.36
N GLN A 268 52.71 -63.70 36.65
CA GLN A 268 51.28 -63.48 36.26
C GLN A 268 50.83 -62.21 35.45
N GLN A 269 51.71 -61.39 34.84
CA GLN A 269 51.35 -59.97 34.58
C GLN A 269 50.96 -59.49 33.13
N GLU A 270 50.93 -60.32 32.07
CA GLU A 270 51.16 -59.82 30.68
C GLU A 270 49.98 -59.71 29.67
N GLU A 271 48.70 -60.02 30.00
CA GLU A 271 47.68 -60.32 28.96
C GLU A 271 46.73 -59.19 28.42
N GLU A 272 46.65 -57.98 29.00
CA GLU A 272 45.41 -57.16 28.82
C GLU A 272 45.28 -56.22 27.58
N ASP A 273 46.37 -55.81 26.92
CA ASP A 273 46.44 -54.51 26.21
C ASP A 273 45.83 -54.38 24.78
N GLU A 274 45.44 -55.46 24.09
CA GLU A 274 45.19 -55.39 22.62
C GLU A 274 43.89 -54.69 22.16
N LYS A 275 42.87 -54.52 23.03
CA LYS A 275 41.46 -54.44 22.58
C LYS A 275 41.02 -53.11 21.91
N ILE A 276 41.76 -52.01 22.06
CA ILE A 276 41.22 -50.64 21.86
C ILE A 276 41.18 -50.15 20.39
N ARG A 277 41.99 -50.68 19.46
CA ARG A 277 42.29 -50.01 18.16
C ARG A 277 41.19 -50.04 17.08
N LYS A 278 40.04 -50.71 17.28
CA LYS A 278 39.06 -51.00 16.18
C LYS A 278 37.98 -49.94 15.92
N PHE A 279 37.68 -49.02 16.84
CA PHE A 279 36.42 -48.25 16.82
C PHE A 279 36.34 -47.05 15.84
N ILE A 280 37.48 -46.45 15.45
CA ILE A 280 37.48 -45.09 14.86
C ILE A 280 37.14 -45.04 13.36
N LYS A 281 37.28 -46.14 12.59
CA LYS A 281 37.14 -46.12 11.12
C LYS A 281 35.71 -45.94 10.58
N ALA A 282 34.66 -46.12 11.39
CA ALA A 282 33.28 -46.17 10.90
C ALA A 282 32.65 -44.79 10.58
N LYS A 283 32.99 -43.73 11.33
CA LYS A 283 32.17 -42.50 11.42
C LYS A 283 32.25 -41.55 10.20
N LYS A 284 33.09 -41.81 9.20
CA LYS A 284 33.37 -40.87 8.08
C LYS A 284 32.57 -41.09 6.79
N ARG A 285 31.78 -42.17 6.63
CA ARG A 285 31.06 -42.45 5.36
C ARG A 285 29.66 -41.82 5.23
N LEU A 286 29.05 -41.35 6.32
CA LEU A 286 27.63 -40.93 6.33
C LEU A 286 27.34 -39.51 5.81
N MET A 287 28.36 -38.71 5.48
CA MET A 287 28.19 -37.27 5.19
C MET A 287 28.03 -36.92 3.70
N GLN A 288 28.25 -37.88 2.78
CA GLN A 288 28.40 -37.57 1.35
C GLN A 288 27.07 -37.54 0.57
N MET A 289 26.02 -38.25 1.02
CA MET A 289 24.75 -38.41 0.27
C MET A 289 23.78 -37.23 0.36
N GLY A 290 24.23 -36.08 0.88
CA GLY A 290 23.35 -34.94 1.22
C GLY A 290 23.24 -33.83 0.17
N LYS A 291 23.87 -33.96 -1.01
CA LYS A 291 24.01 -32.83 -1.97
C LYS A 291 23.51 -33.09 -3.41
N GLU A 292 22.86 -34.23 -3.66
CA GLU A 292 22.49 -34.66 -5.02
C GLU A 292 20.99 -34.62 -5.30
N LYS A 293 20.16 -34.08 -4.39
CA LYS A 293 18.68 -34.06 -4.50
C LYS A 293 18.02 -32.69 -4.64
N GLU A 294 18.80 -31.62 -4.86
CA GLU A 294 18.30 -30.24 -4.98
C GLU A 294 18.38 -29.69 -6.42
N ALA A 295 18.93 -30.47 -7.36
CA ALA A 295 19.13 -30.06 -8.76
C ALA A 295 17.99 -30.46 -9.73
N GLU A 296 17.00 -31.22 -9.26
CA GLU A 296 15.98 -31.87 -10.12
C GLU A 296 14.76 -30.97 -10.41
N THR A 297 14.51 -29.96 -9.57
CA THR A 297 13.27 -29.15 -9.58
C THR A 297 13.26 -27.97 -10.56
N HIS A 298 14.37 -27.70 -11.25
CA HIS A 298 14.47 -26.53 -12.15
C HIS A 298 14.20 -26.80 -13.64
N ARG A 299 14.02 -28.07 -14.05
CA ARG A 299 13.97 -28.45 -15.48
C ARG A 299 12.57 -28.59 -16.08
N LEU A 300 11.52 -28.22 -15.33
CA LEU A 300 10.12 -28.55 -15.65
C LEU A 300 9.22 -27.32 -15.93
N MET A 301 9.81 -26.15 -16.23
CA MET A 301 9.06 -24.91 -16.49
C MET A 301 8.98 -24.45 -17.96
N GLU A 302 9.78 -24.99 -18.87
CA GLU A 302 9.95 -24.40 -20.22
C GLU A 302 9.01 -24.99 -21.30
N GLU A 303 8.44 -26.19 -21.10
CA GLU A 303 7.56 -26.89 -22.07
C GLU A 303 6.17 -26.22 -22.30
N ARG A 304 5.97 -25.00 -21.81
CA ARG A 304 4.73 -24.21 -21.96
C ARG A 304 4.77 -23.22 -23.13
N ARG A 305 5.90 -23.04 -23.82
CA ARG A 305 6.08 -21.96 -24.84
C ARG A 305 5.99 -22.38 -26.32
N GLU A 306 6.22 -23.64 -26.68
CA GLU A 306 6.44 -24.04 -28.08
C GLU A 306 5.21 -24.69 -28.77
N ARG A 307 3.99 -24.16 -28.55
CA ARG A 307 2.75 -24.83 -29.02
C ARG A 307 1.75 -23.94 -29.78
N ILE A 308 2.19 -22.81 -30.33
CA ILE A 308 1.29 -21.81 -30.94
C ILE A 308 1.72 -21.32 -32.35
N ASN A 309 3.01 -21.31 -32.70
CA ASN A 309 3.47 -20.60 -33.90
C ASN A 309 4.05 -21.50 -35.02
N ASN A 310 3.47 -21.35 -36.21
CA ASN A 310 4.11 -21.44 -37.52
C ASN A 310 4.43 -22.84 -38.13
N PHE A 311 3.42 -23.67 -38.39
CA PHE A 311 3.50 -24.67 -39.50
C PHE A 311 2.15 -25.05 -40.16
N LEU A 312 1.18 -24.12 -40.19
CA LEU A 312 -0.14 -24.32 -40.82
C LEU A 312 -0.57 -23.14 -41.72
N SER A 313 0.41 -22.40 -42.25
CA SER A 313 0.22 -21.17 -43.04
C SER A 313 0.51 -21.33 -44.54
N GLU A 314 0.88 -22.52 -45.01
CA GLU A 314 1.44 -22.74 -46.36
C GLU A 314 0.59 -23.60 -47.30
N LEU A 315 -0.64 -23.97 -46.92
CA LEU A 315 -1.52 -24.88 -47.67
C LEU A 315 -2.83 -24.23 -48.15
N MET A 316 -2.74 -23.07 -48.84
CA MET A 316 -3.96 -22.32 -49.23
C MET A 316 -3.89 -21.40 -50.48
N LYS A 317 -3.07 -21.71 -51.50
CA LYS A 317 -3.03 -20.92 -52.78
C LYS A 317 -2.80 -21.78 -54.03
N GLU A 318 -3.51 -21.43 -55.12
CA GLU A 318 -3.48 -21.99 -56.50
C GLU A 318 -4.08 -23.42 -56.68
N LYS A 319 -4.75 -23.83 -57.79
CA LYS A 319 -5.08 -23.22 -59.12
C LYS A 319 -6.30 -23.93 -59.80
N ILE A 320 -6.80 -23.41 -60.95
CA ILE A 320 -8.01 -23.79 -61.78
C ILE A 320 -7.76 -23.33 -63.27
N ASP A 321 -8.54 -23.58 -64.36
CA ASP A 321 -8.98 -24.78 -65.18
C ASP A 321 -9.50 -24.28 -66.58
N ASN A 322 -9.98 -25.10 -67.56
CA ASN A 322 -10.56 -24.67 -68.89
C ASN A 322 -11.32 -25.78 -69.74
N GLU A 323 -11.87 -25.46 -70.96
CA GLU A 323 -13.14 -26.02 -71.58
C GLU A 323 -13.14 -26.61 -73.06
N ASP A 324 -14.18 -27.44 -73.39
CA ASP A 324 -15.13 -27.66 -74.56
C ASP A 324 -14.84 -27.68 -76.13
N LEU A 325 -15.73 -28.33 -76.97
CA LEU A 325 -16.00 -28.10 -78.46
C LEU A 325 -17.07 -29.03 -79.26
N ILE A 326 -17.64 -28.54 -80.42
CA ILE A 326 -18.28 -29.18 -81.68
C ILE A 326 -19.83 -29.51 -81.86
N ILE A 327 -20.50 -29.06 -82.99
CA ILE A 327 -21.86 -29.46 -83.60
C ILE A 327 -22.01 -29.13 -85.16
N ALA A 328 -22.85 -29.83 -86.02
CA ALA A 328 -23.74 -29.29 -87.16
C ALA A 328 -24.19 -30.23 -88.38
N ARG A 329 -25.41 -30.02 -89.01
CA ARG A 329 -25.86 -30.13 -90.47
C ARG A 329 -27.27 -30.77 -90.81
N ASP A 330 -28.09 -30.23 -91.77
CA ASP A 330 -29.41 -30.83 -92.28
C ASP A 330 -30.06 -30.19 -93.60
N ILE A 331 -31.28 -30.64 -94.08
CA ILE A 331 -32.37 -30.02 -94.99
C ILE A 331 -32.51 -30.31 -96.55
N ALA A 332 -33.76 -30.63 -97.08
CA ALA A 332 -34.39 -30.20 -98.41
C ALA A 332 -35.79 -30.84 -98.85
N GLU A 333 -36.48 -30.28 -99.89
CA GLU A 333 -37.61 -30.76 -100.81
C GLU A 333 -39.16 -30.58 -100.54
N ALA A 334 -39.94 -29.98 -101.49
CA ALA A 334 -41.43 -30.14 -101.78
C ALA A 334 -42.01 -29.15 -102.87
N GLU A 335 -42.97 -29.55 -103.77
CA GLU A 335 -43.96 -28.68 -104.55
C GLU A 335 -44.83 -29.44 -105.63
N ALA A 336 -46.11 -29.06 -105.94
CA ALA A 336 -46.87 -29.48 -107.19
C ALA A 336 -48.34 -28.96 -107.49
N GLU A 337 -49.26 -28.83 -106.52
CA GLU A 337 -50.74 -29.10 -106.63
C GLU A 337 -51.72 -28.09 -107.35
N TRP A 338 -51.30 -27.28 -108.32
CA TRP A 338 -51.94 -25.97 -108.60
C TRP A 338 -53.37 -25.86 -109.24
N GLU A 339 -53.69 -26.51 -110.37
CA GLU A 339 -54.63 -25.93 -111.37
C GLU A 339 -56.16 -26.29 -111.23
N LYS A 340 -56.81 -26.64 -112.35
CA LYS A 340 -58.23 -26.87 -112.73
C LYS A 340 -59.37 -25.94 -112.25
N ARG A 341 -59.17 -25.04 -111.29
CA ARG A 341 -60.24 -24.37 -110.52
C ARG A 341 -61.00 -23.20 -111.22
N GLU A 342 -60.93 -23.02 -112.55
CA GLU A 342 -60.93 -21.65 -113.10
C GLU A 342 -62.16 -21.10 -113.85
N ARG A 343 -63.07 -21.90 -114.43
CA ARG A 343 -64.06 -21.35 -115.41
C ARG A 343 -65.46 -21.01 -114.88
N GLU A 344 -66.04 -21.76 -113.95
CA GLU A 344 -67.38 -21.46 -113.39
C GLU A 344 -67.44 -20.15 -112.59
N LYS A 345 -66.26 -19.57 -112.29
CA LYS A 345 -66.09 -18.25 -111.68
C LYS A 345 -66.83 -17.14 -112.47
N TYR A 346 -66.89 -17.21 -113.81
CA TYR A 346 -67.04 -15.99 -114.62
C TYR A 346 -68.39 -15.26 -114.57
N GLU A 347 -69.55 -15.93 -114.63
CA GLU A 347 -70.86 -15.23 -114.56
C GLU A 347 -71.34 -15.05 -113.11
N LYS A 348 -70.89 -15.89 -112.16
CA LYS A 348 -70.94 -15.57 -110.72
C LYS A 348 -70.28 -14.21 -110.45
N ASN A 349 -69.03 -14.04 -110.92
CA ASN A 349 -68.30 -12.79 -110.81
C ASN A 349 -69.11 -11.57 -111.30
N LYS A 350 -70.03 -11.69 -112.26
CA LYS A 350 -70.69 -10.52 -112.88
C LYS A 350 -71.85 -9.95 -112.06
N ALA A 351 -72.69 -10.82 -111.47
CA ALA A 351 -73.70 -10.41 -110.51
C ALA A 351 -73.03 -9.99 -109.19
N GLU A 352 -72.04 -10.79 -108.75
CA GLU A 352 -71.18 -10.46 -107.62
C GLU A 352 -70.50 -9.11 -107.82
N LEU A 353 -69.95 -8.77 -109.00
CA LEU A 353 -69.28 -7.50 -109.28
C LEU A 353 -70.16 -6.26 -109.04
N ARG A 354 -71.50 -6.35 -109.19
CA ARG A 354 -72.42 -5.24 -108.88
C ARG A 354 -72.69 -5.12 -107.39
N ALA A 355 -73.03 -6.22 -106.72
CA ALA A 355 -73.17 -6.25 -105.27
C ALA A 355 -71.85 -5.83 -104.58
N ILE A 356 -70.72 -6.27 -105.11
CA ILE A 356 -69.36 -5.87 -104.75
C ILE A 356 -69.11 -4.40 -105.07
N ALA A 357 -69.66 -3.80 -106.14
CA ALA A 357 -69.49 -2.37 -106.40
C ALA A 357 -70.24 -1.49 -105.38
N GLU A 358 -71.48 -1.84 -105.04
CA GLU A 358 -72.28 -1.14 -104.02
C GLU A 358 -71.71 -1.37 -102.61
N HIS A 359 -71.36 -2.62 -102.28
CA HIS A 359 -70.63 -2.95 -101.06
C HIS A 359 -69.27 -2.25 -101.00
N ARG A 360 -68.51 -2.15 -102.10
CA ARG A 360 -67.28 -1.34 -102.17
C ARG A 360 -67.58 0.14 -101.93
N ALA A 361 -68.67 0.71 -102.44
CA ALA A 361 -69.01 2.10 -102.19
C ALA A 361 -69.32 2.37 -100.70
N VAL A 362 -70.06 1.48 -100.05
CA VAL A 362 -70.31 1.54 -98.59
C VAL A 362 -69.03 1.28 -97.79
N VAL A 363 -68.29 0.21 -98.09
CA VAL A 363 -67.01 -0.11 -97.43
C VAL A 363 -65.98 0.98 -97.64
N MET A 364 -65.93 1.67 -98.78
CA MET A 364 -65.03 2.80 -98.99
C MET A 364 -65.41 4.00 -98.11
N LYS A 365 -66.70 4.30 -97.94
CA LYS A 365 -67.16 5.34 -96.99
C LYS A 365 -66.88 4.96 -95.54
N ASN A 366 -67.28 3.76 -95.13
CA ASN A 366 -67.03 3.25 -93.78
C ASN A 366 -65.53 3.18 -93.49
N LYS A 367 -64.71 2.74 -94.45
CA LYS A 367 -63.24 2.75 -94.34
C LYS A 367 -62.67 4.16 -94.30
N GLU A 368 -63.25 5.13 -95.01
CA GLU A 368 -62.85 6.54 -94.87
C GLU A 368 -63.19 7.08 -93.48
N GLU A 369 -64.32 6.66 -92.89
CA GLU A 369 -64.74 7.00 -91.54
C GLU A 369 -63.90 6.32 -90.46
N GLU A 370 -63.64 5.02 -90.57
CA GLU A 370 -62.65 4.29 -89.75
C GLU A 370 -61.26 4.92 -89.87
N GLU A 371 -60.83 5.30 -91.08
CA GLU A 371 -59.54 5.97 -91.28
C GLU A 371 -59.52 7.38 -90.70
N ARG A 372 -60.65 8.11 -90.70
CA ARG A 372 -60.78 9.39 -89.99
C ARG A 372 -60.77 9.20 -88.47
N GLN A 373 -61.43 8.16 -87.94
CA GLN A 373 -61.42 7.79 -86.52
C GLN A 373 -60.03 7.34 -86.06
N ARG A 374 -59.40 6.37 -86.74
CA ARG A 374 -58.00 5.96 -86.51
C ARG A 374 -57.02 7.15 -86.56
N LYS A 375 -57.25 8.14 -87.42
CA LYS A 375 -56.43 9.37 -87.49
C LYS A 375 -56.76 10.39 -86.39
N SER A 376 -57.87 10.26 -85.66
CA SER A 376 -58.11 10.97 -84.39
C SER A 376 -57.49 10.19 -83.23
N GLU A 377 -57.83 8.92 -83.10
CA GLU A 377 -57.32 8.00 -82.07
C GLU A 377 -55.80 7.95 -82.04
N ALA A 378 -55.12 7.85 -83.20
CA ALA A 378 -53.66 7.87 -83.27
C ALA A 378 -53.05 9.22 -82.88
N LYS A 379 -53.76 10.34 -83.08
CA LYS A 379 -53.33 11.66 -82.58
C LYS A 379 -53.55 11.78 -81.07
N GLU A 380 -54.66 11.25 -80.57
CA GLU A 380 -54.97 11.23 -79.13
C GLU A 380 -54.01 10.31 -78.37
N GLN A 381 -53.68 9.14 -78.92
CA GLN A 381 -52.62 8.23 -78.44
C GLN A 381 -51.24 8.89 -78.50
N LEU A 382 -50.90 9.58 -79.59
CA LEU A 382 -49.65 10.34 -79.69
C LEU A 382 -49.57 11.45 -78.61
N LEU A 383 -50.65 12.21 -78.41
CA LEU A 383 -50.73 13.24 -77.37
C LEU A 383 -50.74 12.65 -75.96
N ALA A 384 -51.27 11.44 -75.76
CA ALA A 384 -51.19 10.71 -74.49
C ALA A 384 -49.75 10.25 -74.23
N ASN A 385 -49.09 9.64 -75.21
CA ASN A 385 -47.70 9.19 -75.13
C ASN A 385 -46.76 10.37 -74.86
N MET A 386 -46.90 11.50 -75.58
CA MET A 386 -46.12 12.71 -75.32
C MET A 386 -46.29 13.26 -73.88
N LYS A 387 -47.50 13.15 -73.30
CA LYS A 387 -47.74 13.51 -71.89
C LYS A 387 -47.10 12.51 -70.92
N ILE A 388 -47.18 11.21 -71.22
CA ILE A 388 -46.54 10.15 -70.43
C ILE A 388 -45.02 10.32 -70.44
N ASP A 389 -44.41 10.57 -71.60
CA ASP A 389 -42.99 10.86 -71.76
C ASP A 389 -42.59 12.12 -70.99
N GLN A 390 -43.38 13.20 -71.06
CA GLN A 390 -43.13 14.42 -70.29
C GLN A 390 -43.14 14.13 -68.77
N ILE A 391 -44.17 13.44 -68.28
CA ILE A 391 -44.29 13.06 -66.85
C ILE A 391 -43.13 12.16 -66.43
N PHE A 392 -42.71 11.22 -67.29
CA PHE A 392 -41.55 10.37 -67.06
C PHE A 392 -40.25 11.18 -66.95
N TRP A 393 -40.01 12.12 -67.87
CA TRP A 393 -38.85 13.01 -67.83
C TRP A 393 -38.84 13.96 -66.63
N GLU A 394 -40.00 14.47 -66.20
CA GLU A 394 -40.13 15.28 -64.99
C GLU A 394 -39.87 14.44 -63.72
N HIS A 395 -40.39 13.21 -63.67
CA HIS A 395 -40.14 12.26 -62.59
C HIS A 395 -38.66 11.83 -62.50
N GLU A 396 -38.00 11.55 -63.62
CA GLU A 396 -36.55 11.25 -63.67
C GLU A 396 -35.69 12.45 -63.27
N LYS A 397 -36.07 13.68 -63.65
CA LYS A 397 -35.41 14.90 -63.15
C LYS A 397 -35.56 15.03 -61.64
N GLU A 398 -36.76 14.83 -61.08
CA GLU A 398 -36.99 14.96 -59.65
C GLU A 398 -36.32 13.84 -58.84
N LYS A 399 -36.26 12.60 -59.34
CA LYS A 399 -35.43 11.53 -58.75
C LYS A 399 -33.97 11.94 -58.64
N LYS A 400 -33.39 12.47 -59.72
CA LYS A 400 -31.99 12.93 -59.73
C LYS A 400 -31.78 14.05 -58.72
N ARG A 401 -32.65 15.07 -58.70
CA ARG A 401 -32.62 16.16 -57.71
C ARG A 401 -32.77 15.69 -56.26
N LYS A 402 -33.49 14.59 -56.00
CA LYS A 402 -33.56 13.96 -54.67
C LYS A 402 -32.25 13.24 -54.32
N ALA A 403 -31.75 12.37 -55.21
CA ALA A 403 -30.48 11.68 -55.02
C ALA A 403 -29.29 12.67 -54.86
N ASP A 404 -29.30 13.80 -55.55
CA ASP A 404 -28.29 14.86 -55.42
C ASP A 404 -28.38 15.58 -54.06
N LYS A 405 -29.59 15.86 -53.56
CA LYS A 405 -29.82 16.39 -52.20
C LYS A 405 -29.38 15.40 -51.13
N GLU A 406 -29.78 14.13 -51.24
CA GLU A 406 -29.40 13.05 -50.32
C GLU A 406 -27.87 12.91 -50.24
N ARG A 407 -27.16 13.03 -51.38
CA ARG A 407 -25.70 13.07 -51.43
C ARG A 407 -25.12 14.30 -50.74
N GLN A 408 -25.72 15.48 -50.92
CA GLN A 408 -25.30 16.71 -50.23
C GLN A 408 -25.52 16.62 -48.72
N GLU A 409 -26.69 16.13 -48.27
CA GLU A 409 -27.01 15.93 -46.85
C GLU A 409 -26.06 14.94 -46.17
N VAL A 410 -25.71 13.83 -46.85
CA VAL A 410 -24.70 12.87 -46.36
C VAL A 410 -23.30 13.48 -46.33
N GLN A 411 -22.93 14.28 -47.34
CA GLN A 411 -21.65 14.99 -47.37
C GLN A 411 -21.53 16.03 -46.24
N ASP A 412 -22.56 16.83 -46.02
CA ASP A 412 -22.60 17.83 -44.93
C ASP A 412 -22.60 17.16 -43.55
N ALA A 413 -23.35 16.06 -43.37
CA ALA A 413 -23.30 15.27 -42.14
C ALA A 413 -21.90 14.71 -41.88
N HIS A 414 -21.19 14.25 -42.91
CA HIS A 414 -19.80 13.80 -42.79
C HIS A 414 -18.84 14.94 -42.45
N ILE A 415 -18.98 16.12 -43.09
CA ILE A 415 -18.20 17.32 -42.77
C ILE A 415 -18.43 17.77 -41.32
N GLN A 416 -19.68 17.76 -40.83
CA GLN A 416 -20.00 18.05 -39.44
C GLN A 416 -19.39 17.01 -38.48
N GLN A 417 -19.41 15.72 -38.83
CA GLN A 417 -18.77 14.67 -38.05
C GLN A 417 -17.24 14.83 -38.01
N MET A 418 -16.60 15.15 -39.12
CA MET A 418 -15.17 15.46 -39.20
C MET A 418 -14.81 16.69 -38.34
N ALA A 419 -15.62 17.76 -38.40
CA ALA A 419 -15.44 18.96 -37.59
C ALA A 419 -15.57 18.66 -36.09
N LYS A 420 -16.60 17.91 -35.69
CA LYS A 420 -16.80 17.44 -34.31
C LYS A 420 -15.64 16.57 -33.83
N ASN A 421 -15.19 15.61 -34.62
CA ASN A 421 -14.05 14.75 -34.27
C ASN A 421 -12.75 15.57 -34.13
N LYS A 422 -12.50 16.54 -35.01
CA LYS A 422 -11.35 17.46 -34.96
C LYS A 422 -11.41 18.41 -33.76
N PHE A 423 -12.61 18.82 -33.33
CA PHE A 423 -12.83 19.60 -32.10
C PHE A 423 -12.58 18.75 -30.85
N ASN A 424 -13.17 17.54 -30.79
CA ASN A 424 -12.97 16.59 -29.69
C ASN A 424 -11.49 16.22 -29.53
N ALA A 425 -10.76 15.99 -30.63
CA ALA A 425 -9.32 15.71 -30.59
C ALA A 425 -8.48 16.88 -30.06
N LYS A 426 -8.87 18.13 -30.36
CA LYS A 426 -8.26 19.33 -29.75
C LYS A 426 -8.54 19.40 -28.25
N GLN A 427 -9.80 19.19 -27.82
CA GLN A 427 -10.16 19.19 -26.41
C GLN A 427 -9.45 18.07 -25.63
N ALA A 428 -9.36 16.86 -26.18
CA ALA A 428 -8.62 15.75 -25.58
C ALA A 428 -7.15 16.10 -25.36
N LYS A 429 -6.48 16.67 -26.37
CA LYS A 429 -5.09 17.13 -26.26
C LYS A 429 -4.91 18.30 -25.27
N GLN A 430 -5.91 19.19 -25.15
CA GLN A 430 -5.90 20.23 -24.13
C GLN A 430 -6.06 19.67 -22.71
N ALA A 431 -6.99 18.73 -22.51
CA ALA A 431 -7.20 18.04 -21.24
C ALA A 431 -5.98 17.17 -20.83
N GLU A 432 -5.29 16.55 -21.79
CA GLU A 432 -4.02 15.84 -21.60
C GLU A 432 -2.90 16.79 -21.14
N LEU A 433 -2.73 17.94 -21.81
CA LEU A 433 -1.77 18.96 -21.41
C LEU A 433 -2.10 19.58 -20.03
N GLU A 434 -3.38 19.77 -19.71
CA GLU A 434 -3.81 20.18 -18.37
C GLU A 434 -3.56 19.10 -17.32
N TYR A 435 -3.80 17.82 -17.64
CA TYR A 435 -3.49 16.70 -16.76
C TYR A 435 -1.99 16.68 -16.42
N TYR A 436 -1.12 16.76 -17.42
CA TYR A 436 0.33 16.83 -17.17
C TYR A 436 0.73 18.04 -16.32
N ARG A 437 0.19 19.24 -16.60
CA ARG A 437 0.44 20.44 -15.77
C ARG A 437 -0.01 20.27 -14.32
N ARG A 438 -1.19 19.65 -14.09
CA ARG A 438 -1.71 19.37 -12.74
C ARG A 438 -0.85 18.32 -12.03
N THR A 439 -0.35 17.31 -12.73
CA THR A 439 0.59 16.32 -12.19
C THR A 439 1.94 16.94 -11.84
N GLU A 440 2.50 17.79 -12.70
CA GLU A 440 3.76 18.51 -12.46
C GLU A 440 3.63 19.48 -11.27
N ALA A 441 2.52 20.21 -11.16
CA ALA A 441 2.21 21.05 -10.01
C ALA A 441 2.12 20.23 -8.70
N LEU A 442 1.41 19.10 -8.70
CA LEU A 442 1.27 18.22 -7.53
C LEU A 442 2.60 17.56 -7.13
N VAL A 443 3.51 17.30 -8.08
CA VAL A 443 4.88 16.87 -7.77
C VAL A 443 5.69 18.01 -7.14
N ALA A 444 5.56 19.24 -7.66
CA ALA A 444 6.23 20.42 -7.12
C ALA A 444 5.73 20.79 -5.70
N GLU A 445 4.44 20.59 -5.41
CA GLU A 445 3.89 20.74 -4.05
C GLU A 445 4.46 19.69 -3.09
N LYS A 446 4.52 18.42 -3.49
CA LYS A 446 5.12 17.35 -2.67
C LYS A 446 6.61 17.51 -2.42
N GLU A 447 7.38 18.04 -3.37
CA GLU A 447 8.78 18.38 -3.13
C GLU A 447 8.90 19.59 -2.19
N LYS A 448 7.97 20.57 -2.21
CA LYS A 448 7.93 21.63 -1.18
C LYS A 448 7.63 21.09 0.22
N GLU A 449 6.59 20.25 0.36
CA GLU A 449 6.26 19.55 1.62
C GLU A 449 7.49 18.79 2.16
N PHE A 450 8.22 18.10 1.28
CA PHE A 450 9.48 17.44 1.63
C PHE A 450 10.59 18.43 2.05
N GLN A 451 10.79 19.52 1.33
CA GLN A 451 11.83 20.53 1.61
C GLN A 451 11.51 21.38 2.86
N GLU A 452 10.25 21.50 3.26
CA GLU A 452 9.83 22.08 4.54
C GLU A 452 10.14 21.11 5.68
N TYR A 453 9.61 19.89 5.64
CA TYR A 453 9.90 18.83 6.61
C TYR A 453 11.41 18.56 6.78
N ALA A 454 12.17 18.53 5.68
CA ALA A 454 13.59 18.26 5.71
C ALA A 454 14.40 19.42 6.30
N ARG A 455 13.92 20.68 6.19
CA ARG A 455 14.52 21.83 6.90
C ARG A 455 14.27 21.72 8.40
N GLU A 456 13.02 21.55 8.83
CA GLU A 456 12.67 21.40 10.26
C GLU A 456 13.50 20.30 10.95
N VAL A 457 13.59 19.11 10.33
CA VAL A 457 14.39 18.00 10.87
C VAL A 457 15.90 18.30 10.84
N THR A 458 16.39 19.00 9.82
CA THR A 458 17.82 19.38 9.74
C THR A 458 18.17 20.44 10.78
N GLU A 459 17.27 21.40 11.05
CA GLU A 459 17.42 22.43 12.07
C GLU A 459 17.48 21.79 13.47
N LEU A 460 16.50 20.96 13.83
CA LEU A 460 16.47 20.21 15.11
C LEU A 460 17.69 19.29 15.32
N GLU A 461 18.17 18.63 14.26
CA GLU A 461 19.39 17.83 14.33
C GLU A 461 20.67 18.69 14.33
N SER A 462 20.64 19.93 13.81
CA SER A 462 21.78 20.84 13.86
C SER A 462 22.01 21.40 15.27
N GLU A 463 20.94 21.76 15.97
CA GLU A 463 20.98 22.20 17.37
C GLU A 463 21.59 21.12 18.26
N SER A 464 21.16 19.86 18.08
CA SER A 464 21.58 18.76 18.93
C SER A 464 22.84 18.01 18.45
N THR A 465 23.20 18.12 17.17
CA THR A 465 24.20 17.26 16.49
C THR A 465 24.96 17.98 15.36
N ASN A 466 25.36 19.24 15.56
CA ASN A 466 26.04 20.09 14.55
C ASN A 466 27.17 19.40 13.74
N LYS A 467 27.90 18.45 14.35
CA LYS A 467 28.97 17.67 13.72
C LYS A 467 28.52 16.69 12.61
N TYR A 468 27.27 16.22 12.63
CA TYR A 468 26.80 15.08 11.79
C TYR A 468 25.64 15.40 10.84
N ILE A 469 25.46 16.67 10.48
CA ILE A 469 24.42 17.13 9.54
C ILE A 469 24.61 16.61 8.10
N TYR A 470 25.85 16.33 7.66
CA TYR A 470 26.18 16.06 6.25
C TYR A 470 25.30 14.99 5.54
N PRO A 471 24.94 13.84 6.13
CA PRO A 471 24.05 12.87 5.49
C PRO A 471 22.65 13.41 5.17
N LEU A 472 22.11 14.30 6.02
CA LEU A 472 20.82 14.96 5.82
C LEU A 472 20.90 15.91 4.63
N VAL A 473 21.90 16.80 4.63
CA VAL A 473 22.14 17.77 3.54
C VAL A 473 22.36 17.07 2.19
N LYS A 474 23.13 15.97 2.18
CA LYS A 474 23.32 15.16 0.97
C LYS A 474 22.00 14.58 0.46
N ALA A 475 21.17 14.00 1.33
CA ALA A 475 19.87 13.47 0.93
C ALA A 475 18.92 14.57 0.40
N VAL A 476 18.93 15.75 1.01
CA VAL A 476 18.15 16.92 0.51
C VAL A 476 18.62 17.34 -0.89
N GLN A 477 19.94 17.39 -1.13
CA GLN A 477 20.52 17.77 -2.42
C GLN A 477 20.30 16.75 -3.57
N GLU A 478 19.91 15.50 -3.27
CA GLU A 478 19.80 14.46 -4.29
C GLU A 478 18.64 14.63 -5.29
N GLY A 479 17.65 15.48 -4.99
CA GLY A 479 16.52 15.82 -5.87
C GLY A 479 15.45 14.73 -6.02
N SER A 480 14.34 15.09 -6.64
CA SER A 480 13.20 14.19 -6.87
C SER A 480 13.54 13.18 -7.98
N GLY A 481 13.33 11.88 -7.74
CA GLY A 481 13.51 10.83 -8.76
C GLY A 481 14.87 10.12 -8.79
N GLY A 482 15.81 10.46 -7.91
CA GLY A 482 17.04 9.65 -7.66
C GLY A 482 18.06 9.59 -8.80
N GLY A 483 17.86 10.36 -9.87
CA GLY A 483 18.80 10.48 -10.98
C GLY A 483 20.11 11.17 -10.59
N HIS A 484 21.10 11.12 -11.48
CA HIS A 484 22.40 11.78 -11.27
C HIS A 484 22.55 13.10 -12.04
N GLY A 485 21.61 13.45 -12.92
CA GLY A 485 21.69 14.64 -13.78
C GLY A 485 21.55 15.99 -13.05
N PRO A 486 21.53 17.11 -13.80
CA PRO A 486 21.05 18.39 -13.30
C PRO A 486 19.60 18.30 -12.80
N ILE A 487 19.25 19.17 -11.86
CA ILE A 487 17.91 19.27 -11.28
C ILE A 487 17.07 20.24 -12.14
N PHE A 488 15.94 19.80 -12.67
CA PHE A 488 15.02 20.67 -13.40
C PHE A 488 14.08 21.39 -12.44
N VAL A 489 14.44 22.62 -12.06
CA VAL A 489 13.62 23.50 -11.21
C VAL A 489 12.23 23.75 -11.79
N ASP A 490 12.13 23.98 -13.10
CA ASP A 490 10.86 24.21 -13.80
C ASP A 490 9.92 22.99 -13.80
N ARG A 491 10.45 21.81 -13.49
CA ARG A 491 9.72 20.53 -13.50
C ARG A 491 9.64 19.91 -12.10
N GLY A 492 9.41 20.75 -11.09
CA GLY A 492 9.15 20.32 -9.70
C GLY A 492 10.36 19.69 -9.00
N GLY A 493 11.58 20.08 -9.38
CA GLY A 493 12.81 19.54 -8.79
C GLY A 493 13.20 18.15 -9.31
N LEU A 494 12.55 17.66 -10.38
CA LEU A 494 12.86 16.37 -10.99
C LEU A 494 14.32 16.31 -11.47
N ARG A 495 15.06 15.33 -10.98
CA ARG A 495 16.45 15.07 -11.35
C ARG A 495 16.53 13.79 -12.20
N PRO A 496 16.77 13.90 -13.52
CA PRO A 496 16.68 12.74 -14.41
C PRO A 496 17.80 11.72 -14.16
N SER A 497 17.45 10.45 -14.25
CA SER A 497 18.38 9.38 -14.58
C SER A 497 18.77 9.51 -16.06
N TYR A 498 19.92 10.12 -16.32
CA TYR A 498 20.53 10.10 -17.65
C TYR A 498 21.07 8.68 -17.92
N GLN A 499 20.17 7.76 -18.25
CA GLN A 499 20.55 6.48 -18.84
C GLN A 499 21.09 6.76 -20.25
N ALA A 500 22.42 6.80 -20.35
CA ALA A 500 23.11 6.78 -21.63
C ALA A 500 22.85 5.41 -22.26
N ASN A 501 21.87 5.34 -23.15
CA ASN A 501 21.56 4.14 -23.90
C ASN A 501 22.28 4.19 -25.26
N ASP A 502 22.79 3.05 -25.70
CA ASP A 502 23.30 2.91 -27.06
C ASP A 502 22.14 2.91 -28.09
N ILE A 503 22.44 2.95 -29.39
CA ILE A 503 21.45 2.93 -30.48
C ILE A 503 20.53 1.69 -30.48
N THR A 504 20.93 0.65 -29.74
CA THR A 504 20.18 -0.61 -29.51
C THR A 504 19.24 -0.54 -28.29
N GLY A 505 19.23 0.57 -27.54
CA GLY A 505 18.47 0.74 -26.30
C GLY A 505 19.13 0.12 -25.05
N VAL A 506 20.32 -0.48 -25.18
CA VAL A 506 21.06 -1.08 -24.06
C VAL A 506 21.67 0.03 -23.20
N GLN A 507 21.44 -0.02 -21.90
CA GLN A 507 22.01 0.91 -20.93
C GLN A 507 23.53 0.72 -20.85
N LEU A 508 24.30 1.77 -21.16
CA LEU A 508 25.76 1.74 -21.11
C LEU A 508 26.26 1.61 -19.66
N PRO A 509 27.36 0.88 -19.43
CA PRO A 509 27.97 0.78 -18.11
C PRO A 509 28.47 2.14 -17.63
N PHE A 510 28.39 2.36 -16.31
CA PHE A 510 28.67 3.64 -15.67
C PHE A 510 30.09 4.14 -15.96
N TYR A 511 30.21 5.24 -16.72
CA TYR A 511 31.47 5.96 -16.94
C TYR A 511 31.91 6.65 -15.65
N ASN A 512 32.58 5.87 -14.81
CA ASN A 512 33.09 6.29 -13.52
C ASN A 512 34.25 7.27 -13.75
N SER A 513 34.01 8.58 -13.62
CA SER A 513 34.97 9.65 -13.92
C SER A 513 36.13 9.77 -12.90
N GLN A 514 36.34 8.75 -12.07
CA GLN A 514 37.61 8.56 -11.37
C GLN A 514 38.72 8.30 -12.40
N GLY A 515 39.41 9.38 -12.78
CA GLY A 515 40.54 9.33 -13.71
C GLY A 515 41.53 8.24 -13.32
N SER A 516 41.80 7.33 -14.26
CA SER A 516 42.63 6.15 -13.99
C SER A 516 43.99 6.55 -13.40
N LYS A 517 44.30 5.99 -12.23
CA LYS A 517 45.63 6.12 -11.59
C LYS A 517 46.77 5.53 -12.44
N TYR A 518 46.44 4.89 -13.55
CA TYR A 518 47.37 4.41 -14.58
C TYR A 518 47.44 5.33 -15.81
N SER A 519 47.31 6.65 -15.62
CA SER A 519 47.55 7.69 -16.65
C SER A 519 49.03 7.83 -17.05
N ASN A 520 49.73 6.71 -17.26
CA ASN A 520 51.13 6.65 -17.65
C ASN A 520 51.25 6.63 -19.19
N PHE A 521 50.75 7.70 -19.81
CA PHE A 521 50.45 7.81 -21.25
C PHE A 521 51.67 7.60 -22.18
N GLN A 522 52.90 7.77 -21.65
CA GLN A 522 54.13 7.48 -22.39
C GLN A 522 54.34 5.97 -22.63
N LYS A 523 53.90 5.11 -21.71
CA LYS A 523 54.04 3.64 -21.86
C LYS A 523 53.04 3.03 -22.86
N SER A 524 51.90 3.66 -23.11
CA SER A 524 50.93 3.21 -24.12
C SER A 524 51.31 3.62 -25.54
N LYS A 525 51.85 4.84 -25.75
CA LYS A 525 52.35 5.32 -27.06
C LYS A 525 53.26 4.29 -27.75
N GLY A 526 54.32 3.87 -27.06
CA GLY A 526 55.30 2.92 -27.60
C GLY A 526 54.76 1.51 -27.88
N ARG A 527 53.61 1.13 -27.29
CA ARG A 527 52.95 -0.16 -27.55
C ARG A 527 51.91 -0.11 -28.68
N LEU A 528 51.55 1.09 -29.14
CA LEU A 528 50.60 1.34 -30.23
C LEU A 528 51.28 1.84 -31.51
N GLY A 529 52.62 1.85 -31.57
CA GLY A 529 53.39 2.21 -32.77
C GLY A 529 53.45 3.71 -33.10
N PHE A 530 52.86 4.58 -32.29
CA PHE A 530 52.85 6.03 -32.53
C PHE A 530 54.16 6.69 -32.03
N THR A 531 55.15 6.78 -32.92
CA THR A 531 56.41 7.50 -32.70
C THR A 531 56.33 8.95 -33.21
N TRP A 532 55.71 9.81 -32.41
CA TRP A 532 55.82 11.28 -32.42
C TRP A 532 55.68 11.80 -30.98
#